data_AF-A0A7S2QB80-F1
#
_entry.id   AF-A0A7S2QB80-F1
#
_cell.length_a   1.000
_cell.length_b   1.000
_cell.length_c   1.000
_cell.angle_alpha   90.00
_cell.angle_beta   90.00
_cell.angle_gamma   90.00
#
_symmetry.space_group_name_H-M   'P 1'
#
loop_
_entity.id
_entity.type
_entity.pdbx_description
1 polymer ?
#
loop_
_entity_poly.entity_id
_entity_poly.type
_entity_poly.pdbx_seq_one_letter_code
_entity_poly.pdbx_strand_id
1 'polypeptide(L)'
;WNLRANNLPRHVHAFNAGACRPDGNVTYTVWTPEMAALRFSDVPCVSLDALCSSLGLRTVDLLKIDCEGCEYSLLHSAIRSNFMHRVGRLAGEVHGTTFSQL
;
A
#
# COMPACT_ATOMS: atom_id res chain seq x y z
N TRP A 1 2.59 20.51 8.72
CA TRP A 1 2.05 21.10 9.96
C TRP A 1 2.02 20.07 11.09
N ASN A 2 1.23 18.97 11.00
CA ASN A 2 1.09 17.98 12.09
C ASN A 2 2.38 17.24 12.47
N LEU A 3 3.16 16.78 11.49
CA LEU A 3 4.40 16.04 11.77
C LEU A 3 5.44 16.88 12.51
N ARG A 4 5.54 18.18 12.16
CA ARG A 4 6.45 19.12 12.81
C ARG A 4 5.95 19.48 14.22
N ALA A 5 4.65 19.72 14.37
CA ALA A 5 4.03 20.02 15.66
C ALA A 5 4.18 18.88 16.69
N ASN A 6 4.27 17.63 16.22
CA ASN A 6 4.43 16.45 17.07
C ASN A 6 5.88 15.92 17.14
N ASN A 7 6.86 16.63 16.56
CA ASN A 7 8.27 16.19 16.51
C ASN A 7 8.47 14.77 15.91
N LEU A 8 7.69 14.44 14.88
CA LEU A 8 7.74 13.15 14.18
C LEU A 8 8.50 13.10 12.83
N PRO A 9 9.29 14.11 12.39
CA PRO A 9 9.85 14.09 11.03
C PRO A 9 10.90 12.98 10.80
N ARG A 10 11.45 12.40 11.86
CA ARG A 10 12.37 11.26 11.79
C ARG A 10 11.69 9.89 11.96
N HIS A 11 10.39 9.88 12.26
CA HIS A 11 9.61 8.68 12.54
C HIS A 11 8.58 8.36 11.46
N VAL A 12 8.34 9.31 10.54
CA VAL A 12 7.40 9.15 9.43
C VAL A 12 8.18 9.17 8.13
N HIS A 13 8.07 8.07 7.39
CA HIS A 13 8.74 7.86 6.12
C HIS A 13 7.67 7.74 5.03
N ALA A 14 7.77 8.57 3.99
CA ALA A 14 6.90 8.50 2.83
C ALA A 14 7.63 7.76 1.70
N PHE A 15 6.95 6.79 1.10
CA PHE A 15 7.43 6.05 -0.07
C PHE A 15 6.54 6.38 -1.25
N ASN A 16 7.13 6.89 -2.33
CA ASN A 16 6.41 7.17 -3.57
C ASN A 16 6.28 5.89 -4.41
N ALA A 17 5.62 4.88 -3.87
CA ALA A 17 5.47 3.56 -4.47
C ALA A 17 4.15 2.89 -4.03
N GLY A 18 3.59 2.06 -4.90
CA GLY A 18 2.55 1.11 -4.54
C GLY A 18 3.12 -0.01 -3.67
N ALA A 19 2.30 -0.55 -2.77
CA ALA A 19 2.64 -1.75 -2.02
C ALA A 19 2.08 -2.97 -2.73
N CYS A 20 2.91 -3.71 -3.48
CA CYS A 20 2.46 -4.89 -4.22
C CYS A 20 3.62 -5.85 -4.52
N ARG A 21 3.33 -7.11 -4.86
CA ARG A 21 4.30 -8.01 -5.50
C ARG A 21 3.89 -8.32 -6.94
N PRO A 22 4.87 -8.58 -7.84
CA PRO A 22 6.32 -8.49 -7.62
C PRO A 22 6.84 -7.04 -7.50
N ASP A 23 8.05 -6.86 -6.96
CA ASP A 23 8.76 -5.56 -6.99
C ASP A 23 9.02 -5.18 -8.46
N GLY A 24 8.80 -3.92 -8.84
CA GLY A 24 8.93 -3.47 -10.24
C GLY A 24 8.06 -2.25 -10.55
N ASN A 25 7.66 -2.07 -11.80
CA ASN A 25 6.66 -1.06 -12.17
C ASN A 25 5.36 -1.75 -12.54
N VAL A 26 4.23 -1.21 -12.06
CA VAL A 26 2.89 -1.65 -12.42
C VAL A 26 2.11 -0.45 -12.94
N THR A 27 1.43 -0.64 -14.06
CA THR A 27 0.55 0.37 -14.64
C THR A 27 -0.80 0.33 -13.92
N TYR A 28 -1.17 1.43 -13.26
CA TYR A 28 -2.46 1.59 -12.61
C TYR A 28 -3.33 2.59 -13.35
N THR A 29 -4.64 2.38 -13.26
CA THR A 29 -5.62 3.39 -13.63
C THR A 29 -5.78 4.37 -12.48
N VAL A 30 -5.41 5.62 -12.69
CA VAL A 30 -5.48 6.70 -11.70
C VAL A 30 -6.68 7.56 -12.00
N TRP A 31 -7.57 7.69 -11.01
CA TRP A 31 -8.67 8.65 -11.09
C TRP A 31 -8.15 10.05 -10.75
N THR A 32 -8.31 10.99 -11.68
CA THR A 32 -7.95 12.40 -11.46
C THR A 32 -9.21 13.24 -11.32
N PRO A 33 -9.33 14.10 -10.29
CA PRO A 33 -10.52 14.93 -10.08
C PRO A 33 -10.83 15.88 -11.25
N GLU A 34 -9.82 16.22 -12.05
CA GLU A 34 -9.88 17.31 -13.03
C GLU A 34 -10.44 16.89 -14.39
N MET A 35 -10.58 15.59 -14.68
CA MET A 35 -11.13 15.12 -15.95
C MET A 35 -11.85 13.78 -15.75
N ALA A 36 -13.05 13.65 -16.31
CA ALA A 36 -13.81 12.39 -16.42
C ALA A 36 -13.13 11.36 -17.36
N ALA A 37 -11.81 11.23 -17.30
CA ALA A 37 -10.99 10.40 -18.16
C ALA A 37 -10.05 9.55 -17.29
N LEU A 38 -10.04 8.25 -17.57
CA LEU A 38 -9.10 7.32 -16.97
C LEU A 38 -7.69 7.64 -17.47
N ARG A 39 -6.74 7.88 -16.55
CA ARG A 39 -5.31 7.98 -16.90
C ARG A 39 -4.60 6.71 -16.45
N PHE A 40 -3.72 6.20 -17.31
CA PHE A 40 -2.79 5.14 -16.95
C PHE A 40 -1.50 5.77 -16.46
N SER A 41 -1.00 5.33 -15.31
CA SER A 41 0.28 5.75 -14.76
C SER A 41 1.09 4.53 -14.39
N ASP A 42 2.36 4.53 -14.80
CA ASP A 42 3.33 3.57 -14.28
C ASP A 42 3.74 4.00 -12.88
N VAL A 43 3.53 3.12 -11.91
CA VAL A 43 3.85 3.36 -10.51
C VAL A 43 4.87 2.30 -10.08
N PRO A 44 5.99 2.70 -9.44
CA PRO A 44 6.89 1.72 -8.85
C PRO A 44 6.15 0.99 -7.72
N CYS A 45 6.27 -0.33 -7.69
CA CYS A 45 5.76 -1.20 -6.64
C CYS A 45 6.91 -1.77 -5.81
N VAL A 46 6.67 -1.86 -4.51
CA VAL A 46 7.55 -2.50 -3.55
C VAL A 46 6.76 -3.44 -2.65
N SER A 47 7.33 -4.58 -2.32
CA SER A 47 6.74 -5.51 -1.38
C SER A 47 6.83 -4.99 0.07
N LEU A 48 5.88 -5.40 0.91
CA LEU A 48 5.90 -5.06 2.34
C LEU A 48 7.18 -5.54 3.05
N ASP A 49 7.74 -6.68 2.62
CA ASP A 49 9.01 -7.20 3.12
C ASP A 49 10.18 -6.27 2.82
N ALA A 50 10.29 -5.80 1.57
CA ALA A 50 11.34 -4.87 1.15
C ALA A 50 11.19 -3.51 1.85
N LEU A 51 9.96 -3.00 1.97
CA LEU A 51 9.67 -1.76 2.69
C LEU A 51 10.09 -1.86 4.16
N CYS A 52 9.68 -2.91 4.87
CA CYS A 52 10.06 -3.10 6.27
C CYS A 52 11.58 -3.30 6.44
N SER A 53 12.22 -4.02 5.51
CA SER A 53 13.67 -4.22 5.52
C SER A 53 14.42 -2.90 5.36
N SER A 54 13.96 -2.01 4.47
CA SER A 54 14.57 -0.69 4.26
C SER A 54 14.51 0.22 5.50
N LEU A 55 13.54 -0.02 6.38
CA LEU A 55 13.34 0.70 7.64
C LEU A 55 13.94 -0.04 8.85
N GLY A 56 14.55 -1.21 8.65
CA GLY A 56 15.05 -2.05 9.74
C GLY A 56 13.95 -2.60 10.66
N LEU A 57 12.69 -2.62 10.19
CA LEU A 57 11.56 -3.11 10.96
C LEU A 57 11.52 -4.63 10.92
N ARG A 58 11.42 -5.26 12.09
CA ARG A 58 11.25 -6.72 12.23
C ARG A 58 9.80 -7.11 12.46
N THR A 59 9.04 -6.29 13.16
CA THR A 59 7.61 -6.46 13.45
C THR A 59 6.84 -5.21 13.04
N VAL A 60 5.53 -5.37 12.84
CA VAL A 60 4.60 -4.29 12.53
C VAL A 60 3.45 -4.38 13.53
N ASP A 61 3.36 -3.43 14.45
CA ASP A 61 2.31 -3.46 15.48
C ASP A 61 0.91 -3.26 14.88
N LEU A 62 0.82 -2.40 13.86
CA LEU A 62 -0.40 -2.13 13.10
C LEU A 62 -0.06 -1.97 11.61
N LEU A 63 -0.67 -2.81 10.78
CA LEU A 63 -0.74 -2.60 9.33
C LEU A 63 -2.10 -2.00 9.00
N LYS A 64 -2.12 -0.79 8.43
CA LYS A 64 -3.34 -0.21 7.83
C LYS A 64 -3.30 -0.43 6.31
N ILE A 65 -4.38 -0.94 5.73
CA ILE A 65 -4.55 -1.12 4.28
C ILE A 65 -5.78 -0.35 3.80
N ASP A 66 -5.59 0.46 2.77
CA ASP A 66 -6.60 1.33 2.16
C ASP A 66 -6.05 1.73 0.78
N CYS A 67 -6.32 0.94 -0.27
CA CYS A 67 -5.66 1.07 -1.58
C CYS A 67 -6.58 0.94 -2.79
N GLU A 68 -7.87 1.27 -2.62
CA GLU A 68 -8.83 1.48 -3.70
C GLU A 68 -8.91 0.31 -4.70
N GLY A 69 -8.95 -0.93 -4.20
CA GLY A 69 -9.21 -2.15 -4.99
C GLY A 69 -8.01 -3.09 -5.14
N CYS A 70 -6.85 -2.75 -4.58
CA CYS A 70 -5.64 -3.56 -4.61
C CYS A 70 -5.48 -4.51 -3.41
N GLU A 71 -6.41 -4.47 -2.44
CA GLU A 71 -6.22 -5.01 -1.10
C GLU A 71 -6.01 -6.52 -1.10
N TYR A 72 -6.80 -7.24 -1.90
CA TYR A 72 -6.68 -8.69 -2.02
C TYR A 72 -5.33 -9.12 -2.59
N SER A 73 -4.83 -8.43 -3.61
CA SER A 73 -3.52 -8.72 -4.21
C SER A 73 -2.39 -8.48 -3.21
N LEU A 74 -2.45 -7.38 -2.47
CA LEU A 74 -1.49 -7.07 -1.42
C LEU A 74 -1.53 -8.13 -0.31
N LEU A 75 -2.72 -8.45 0.23
CA LEU A 75 -2.88 -9.43 1.30
C LEU A 75 -2.44 -10.83 0.85
N HIS A 76 -2.82 -11.25 -0.35
CA HIS A 76 -2.41 -12.53 -0.91
C HIS A 76 -0.88 -12.61 -1.02
N SER A 77 -0.24 -11.55 -1.50
CA SER A 77 1.22 -11.51 -1.60
C SER A 77 1.91 -11.56 -0.23
N ALA A 78 1.37 -10.85 0.75
CA ALA A 78 1.90 -10.79 2.12
C ALA A 78 1.74 -12.13 2.86
N ILE A 79 0.65 -12.87 2.60
CA ILE A 79 0.46 -14.22 3.12
C ILE A 79 1.48 -15.16 2.48
N ARG A 80 1.64 -15.12 1.15
CA ARG A 80 2.59 -15.99 0.43
C ARG A 80 4.04 -15.76 0.82
N SER A 81 4.43 -14.54 1.19
CA SER A 81 5.77 -14.24 1.67
C SER A 81 5.97 -14.48 3.17
N ASN A 82 4.95 -14.98 3.87
CA ASN A 82 4.95 -15.16 5.32
C ASN A 82 5.04 -13.84 6.13
N PHE A 83 4.86 -12.68 5.47
CA PHE A 83 4.95 -11.37 6.09
C PHE A 83 3.91 -11.17 7.19
N MET A 84 2.71 -11.70 7.01
CA MET A 84 1.60 -11.50 7.96
C MET A 84 1.90 -12.02 9.38
N HIS A 85 2.84 -12.95 9.56
CA HIS A 85 3.28 -13.40 10.89
C HIS A 85 3.97 -12.32 11.72
N ARG A 86 4.42 -11.24 11.06
CA ARG A 86 5.11 -10.10 11.69
C ARG A 86 4.13 -9.00 12.10
N VAL A 87 2.87 -9.11 11.69
CA VAL A 87 1.83 -8.09 11.88
C VAL A 87 1.02 -8.42 13.12
N GLY A 88 1.03 -7.52 14.12
CA GLY A 88 0.27 -7.69 15.36
C GLY A 88 -1.23 -7.42 15.17
N ARG A 89 -1.56 -6.36 14.42
CA ARG A 89 -2.94 -5.97 14.11
C ARG A 89 -3.07 -5.52 12.68
N LEU A 90 -4.20 -5.87 12.06
CA LEU A 90 -4.59 -5.40 10.73
C LEU A 90 -5.82 -4.51 10.86
N ALA A 91 -5.79 -3.35 10.21
CA ALA A 91 -6.94 -2.47 10.04
C ALA A 91 -7.04 -2.07 8.57
N GLY A 92 -8.25 -1.84 8.07
CA GLY A 92 -8.42 -1.41 6.68
C GLY A 92 -9.84 -1.48 6.19
N GLU A 93 -10.00 -1.07 4.95
CA GLU A 93 -11.23 -1.20 4.18
C GLU A 93 -10.96 -2.12 2.99
N VAL A 94 -11.91 -3.00 2.69
CA VAL A 94 -11.83 -3.85 1.49
C VAL A 94 -12.73 -3.24 0.45
N HIS A 95 -12.12 -2.63 -0.56
CA HIS A 95 -12.85 -2.11 -1.70
C HIS A 95 -13.18 -3.28 -2.62
N GLY A 96 -14.47 -3.61 -2.72
CA GLY A 96 -14.92 -4.53 -3.75
C GLY A 96 -14.72 -3.91 -5.12
N THR A 97 -14.36 -4.71 -6.12
CA THR A 97 -14.69 -4.35 -7.50
C THR A 97 -16.20 -4.12 -7.51
N THR A 98 -16.64 -2.90 -7.78
CA THR A 98 -18.02 -2.70 -8.21
C THR A 98 -18.13 -3.49 -9.51
N PHE A 99 -18.57 -4.74 -9.43
CA PHE A 99 -19.25 -5.37 -10.54
C PHE A 99 -20.50 -4.52 -10.75
N SER A 100 -20.39 -3.49 -11.60
CA SER A 100 -21.54 -3.01 -12.33
C SER A 100 -22.06 -4.22 -13.09
N GLN A 101 -23.12 -4.81 -12.52
CA GLN A 101 -24.08 -5.72 -13.12
C GLN A 101 -23.89 -5.89 -14.63
N LEU A 102 -23.43 -7.07 -15.03
CA LEU A 102 -23.81 -7.69 -16.30
C LEU A 102 -24.96 -8.64 -16.03
#